data_AF-A0A3P7EF95-F1
#
_entry.id   AF-A0A3P7EF95-F1
#
_cell.length_a   1.000
_cell.length_b   1.000
_cell.length_c   1.000
_cell.angle_alpha   90.00
_cell.angle_beta   90.00
_cell.angle_gamma   90.00
#
_symmetry.space_group_name_H-M   'P 1'
#
loop_
_entity.id
_entity.type
_entity.pdbx_description
1 polymer ?
#
loop_
_entity_poly.entity_id
_entity_poly.type
_entity_poly.pdbx_seq_one_letter_code
_entity_poly.pdbx_strand_id
1 'polypeptide(L)'
;MLGAWRTTNRRLLIEERMALTMSDAGLSITVTSVTDFGCFALGYFLCPIPAVSDFCLLTATGIMMDYLFQITFYASVMVYGGRKEVDGGLLACCYKLKSRKNTRNDHYMQQPYIHRWFGDIYAPFILRKDIRIISMIIFLIYASLAIYGCISISVDISPRKYIRDDSPIQPFINLADKYIWADNVMPVFHVMNPPDFRTVQARARMNELIYRLEHTTYSIGRVSTNFWLWEYQRFLNDFPNINYTKNFYEKKYLIDFFDQSDSQQYRAYVKMKSNVTNGEPCIAAFAFQTSFYGLDSWDKRHVS
;
A
#
# COMPACT_ATOMS: atom_id res chain seq x y z
N MET A 1 -1.27 -25.59 21.15
CA MET A 1 -2.26 -26.41 21.91
C MET A 1 -1.96 -27.92 21.90
N LEU A 2 -1.97 -28.61 20.75
CA LEU A 2 -1.70 -30.07 20.70
C LEU A 2 -0.33 -30.48 21.27
N GLY A 3 0.70 -29.64 21.11
CA GLY A 3 2.02 -29.85 21.73
C GLY A 3 1.93 -29.98 23.25
N ALA A 4 1.25 -29.02 23.91
CA ALA A 4 1.00 -29.05 25.35
C ALA A 4 0.07 -30.21 25.76
N TRP A 5 -0.91 -30.59 24.92
CA TRP A 5 -1.73 -31.78 25.20
C TRP A 5 -0.89 -33.05 25.33
N ARG A 6 0.14 -33.21 24.48
CA ARG A 6 1.01 -34.39 24.48
C ARG A 6 1.98 -34.45 25.67
N THR A 7 2.28 -33.32 26.30
CA THR A 7 3.13 -33.28 27.50
C THR A 7 2.35 -33.55 28.79
N THR A 8 1.02 -33.45 28.78
CA THR A 8 0.19 -33.81 29.94
C THR A 8 0.21 -35.31 30.25
N ASN A 9 0.14 -35.65 31.54
CA ASN A 9 0.11 -37.03 31.99
C ASN A 9 -1.17 -37.74 31.52
N ARG A 10 -1.02 -38.85 30.79
CA ARG A 10 -2.14 -39.65 30.24
C ARG A 10 -3.05 -40.30 31.29
N ARG A 11 -2.62 -40.38 32.56
CA ARG A 11 -3.44 -40.95 33.65
C ARG A 11 -4.46 -39.99 34.25
N LEU A 12 -4.31 -38.69 34.01
CA LEU A 12 -5.24 -37.68 34.52
C LEU A 12 -6.58 -37.76 33.78
N LEU A 13 -7.65 -37.38 34.48
CA LEU A 13 -8.98 -37.24 33.87
C LEU A 13 -8.90 -36.29 32.67
N ILE A 14 -9.72 -36.53 31.65
CA ILE A 14 -9.68 -35.77 30.39
C ILE A 14 -9.95 -34.28 30.63
N GLU A 15 -10.84 -33.95 31.57
CA GLU A 15 -11.12 -32.57 31.98
C GLU A 15 -9.88 -31.90 32.57
N GLU A 16 -9.16 -32.61 33.43
CA GLU A 16 -7.95 -32.11 34.08
C GLU A 16 -6.79 -31.96 33.07
N ARG A 17 -6.63 -32.89 32.14
CA ARG A 17 -5.66 -32.78 31.03
C ARG A 17 -5.95 -31.56 30.16
N MET A 18 -7.23 -31.32 29.86
CA MET A 18 -7.64 -30.17 29.07
C MET A 18 -7.40 -28.86 29.82
N ALA A 19 -7.73 -28.80 31.12
CA ALA A 19 -7.47 -27.64 31.96
C ALA A 19 -5.98 -27.29 32.00
N LEU A 20 -5.10 -28.27 32.22
CA LEU A 20 -3.65 -28.07 32.20
C LEU A 20 -3.14 -27.61 30.83
N THR A 21 -3.65 -28.22 29.76
CA THR A 21 -3.26 -27.84 28.39
C THR A 21 -3.67 -26.41 28.05
N MET A 22 -4.87 -26.00 28.46
CA MET A 22 -5.41 -24.66 28.22
C MET A 22 -4.73 -23.61 29.11
N SER A 23 -4.39 -23.97 30.34
CA SER A 23 -3.62 -23.11 31.25
C SER A 23 -2.26 -22.73 30.66
N ASP A 24 -1.55 -23.70 30.08
CA ASP A 24 -0.21 -23.49 29.52
C ASP A 24 -0.28 -22.88 28.10
N ALA A 25 -0.92 -23.56 27.15
CA ALA A 25 -0.91 -23.14 25.75
C ALA A 25 -1.96 -22.07 25.43
N GLY A 26 -3.08 -22.01 26.15
CA GLY A 26 -4.17 -21.08 25.87
C GLY A 26 -3.76 -19.64 26.07
N LEU A 27 -3.02 -19.34 27.14
CA LEU A 27 -2.55 -17.97 27.43
C LEU A 27 -1.63 -17.44 26.32
N SER A 28 -0.69 -18.24 25.84
CA SER A 28 0.21 -17.86 24.74
C SER A 28 -0.55 -17.60 23.43
N ILE A 29 -1.56 -18.43 23.12
CA ILE A 29 -2.41 -18.24 21.94
C ILE A 29 -3.21 -16.94 22.07
N THR A 30 -3.86 -16.70 23.20
CA THR A 30 -4.63 -15.47 23.44
C THR A 30 -3.77 -14.22 23.30
N VAL A 31 -2.58 -14.21 23.90
CA VAL A 31 -1.68 -13.04 23.81
C VAL A 31 -1.28 -12.77 22.36
N THR A 32 -0.94 -13.81 21.59
CA THR A 32 -0.54 -13.66 20.19
C THR A 32 -1.71 -13.17 19.34
N SER A 33 -2.88 -13.81 19.43
CA SER A 33 -4.07 -13.43 18.66
C SER A 33 -4.56 -12.01 18.99
N VAL A 34 -4.54 -11.61 20.27
CA VAL A 34 -4.93 -10.26 20.69
C VAL A 34 -3.94 -9.22 20.17
N THR A 35 -2.64 -9.51 20.23
CA THR A 35 -1.60 -8.60 19.73
C THR A 35 -1.71 -8.43 18.21
N ASP A 36 -1.83 -9.52 17.47
CA ASP A 36 -1.97 -9.47 16.01
C ASP A 36 -3.27 -8.76 15.60
N PHE A 37 -4.39 -9.08 16.25
CA PHE A 37 -5.66 -8.37 16.04
C PHE A 37 -5.50 -6.87 16.27
N GLY A 38 -4.86 -6.47 17.38
CA GLY A 38 -4.60 -5.07 17.69
C GLY A 38 -3.72 -4.39 16.64
N CYS A 39 -2.65 -5.05 16.19
CA CYS A 39 -1.76 -4.54 15.15
C CYS A 39 -2.50 -4.32 13.82
N PHE A 40 -3.31 -5.28 13.36
CA PHE A 40 -4.06 -5.13 12.12
C PHE A 40 -5.22 -4.14 12.25
N ALA A 41 -5.90 -4.09 13.40
CA ALA A 41 -6.94 -3.09 13.65
C ALA A 41 -6.34 -1.67 13.62
N LEU A 42 -5.18 -1.45 14.23
CA LEU A 42 -4.45 -0.19 14.13
C LEU A 42 -4.02 0.09 12.68
N GLY A 43 -3.57 -0.93 11.95
CA GLY A 43 -3.26 -0.82 10.53
C GLY A 43 -4.43 -0.28 9.69
N TYR A 44 -5.66 -0.75 9.95
CA TYR A 44 -6.87 -0.26 9.30
C TYR A 44 -7.11 1.23 9.57
N PHE A 45 -6.97 1.68 10.82
CA PHE A 45 -7.25 3.08 11.20
C PHE A 45 -6.14 4.06 10.80
N LEU A 46 -4.88 3.63 10.79
CA LEU A 46 -3.75 4.52 10.52
C LEU A 46 -3.37 4.58 9.03
N CYS A 47 -3.69 3.56 8.22
CA CYS A 47 -3.23 3.51 6.83
C CYS A 47 -4.12 4.38 5.90
N PRO A 48 -3.55 5.37 5.19
CA PRO A 48 -4.32 6.21 4.26
C PRO A 48 -4.60 5.51 2.91
N ILE A 49 -3.93 4.38 2.63
CA ILE A 49 -4.09 3.65 1.37
C ILE A 49 -5.28 2.68 1.53
N PRO A 50 -6.40 2.89 0.80
CA PRO A 50 -7.64 2.13 1.02
C PRO A 50 -7.45 0.63 0.80
N ALA A 51 -6.68 0.23 -0.22
CA ALA A 51 -6.43 -1.19 -0.50
C ALA A 51 -5.73 -1.93 0.65
N VAL A 52 -4.81 -1.25 1.36
CA VAL A 52 -4.10 -1.84 2.51
C VAL A 52 -4.99 -1.83 3.75
N SER A 53 -5.79 -0.77 3.92
CA SER A 53 -6.76 -0.66 5.01
C SER A 53 -7.79 -1.81 4.95
N ASP A 54 -8.39 -2.07 3.78
CA ASP A 54 -9.35 -3.16 3.60
C ASP A 54 -8.72 -4.54 3.88
N PHE A 55 -7.48 -4.74 3.45
CA PHE A 55 -6.74 -5.98 3.74
C PHE A 55 -6.52 -6.17 5.25
N CYS A 56 -6.14 -5.10 5.96
CA CYS A 56 -5.98 -5.14 7.41
C CYS A 56 -7.29 -5.47 8.13
N LEU A 57 -8.42 -4.92 7.67
CA LEU A 57 -9.74 -5.22 8.23
C LEU A 57 -10.12 -6.70 8.06
N LEU A 58 -9.94 -7.26 6.86
CA LEU A 58 -10.21 -8.66 6.59
C LEU A 58 -9.32 -9.58 7.44
N THR A 59 -8.03 -9.23 7.56
CA THR A 59 -7.07 -10.01 8.33
C THR A 59 -7.37 -9.95 9.83
N ALA A 60 -7.69 -8.78 10.38
CA ALA A 60 -8.10 -8.64 11.78
C ALA A 60 -9.35 -9.48 12.08
N THR A 61 -10.37 -9.41 11.22
CA THR A 61 -11.58 -10.23 11.36
C THR A 61 -11.26 -11.73 11.27
N GLY A 62 -10.38 -12.13 10.35
CA GLY A 62 -9.91 -13.50 10.20
C GLY A 62 -9.20 -14.03 11.45
N ILE A 63 -8.30 -13.25 12.04
CA ILE A 63 -7.57 -13.61 13.27
C ILE A 63 -8.51 -13.72 14.46
N MET A 64 -9.50 -12.83 14.58
CA MET A 64 -10.52 -12.92 15.64
C MET A 64 -11.33 -14.22 15.51
N MET A 65 -11.76 -14.57 14.30
CA MET A 65 -12.51 -15.81 14.06
C MET A 65 -11.63 -17.06 14.27
N ASP A 66 -10.39 -17.04 13.82
CA ASP A 66 -9.43 -18.12 14.06
C ASP A 66 -9.21 -18.34 15.57
N TYR A 67 -9.01 -17.27 16.35
CA TYR A 67 -8.89 -17.34 17.79
C TYR A 67 -10.12 -18.00 18.44
N LEU A 68 -11.33 -17.55 18.08
CA LEU A 68 -12.57 -18.13 18.59
C LEU A 68 -12.71 -19.61 18.25
N PHE A 69 -12.39 -20.01 17.01
CA PHE A 69 -12.44 -21.42 16.61
C PHE A 69 -11.38 -22.27 17.31
N GLN A 70 -10.19 -21.73 17.57
CA GLN A 70 -9.15 -22.46 18.30
C GLN A 70 -9.57 -22.74 19.75
N ILE A 71 -10.09 -21.74 20.47
CA ILE A 71 -10.45 -21.92 21.89
C ILE A 71 -11.75 -22.70 22.10
N THR A 72 -12.67 -22.72 21.13
CA THR A 72 -13.96 -23.40 21.25
C THR A 72 -13.99 -24.73 20.49
N PHE A 73 -13.95 -24.66 19.17
CA PHE A 73 -14.15 -25.81 18.28
C PHE A 73 -12.96 -26.76 18.35
N TYR A 74 -11.74 -26.26 18.17
CA TYR A 74 -10.54 -27.09 18.21
C TYR A 74 -10.29 -27.68 19.60
N ALA A 75 -10.53 -26.90 20.66
CA ALA A 75 -10.53 -27.37 22.04
C ALA A 75 -11.48 -28.56 22.25
N SER A 76 -12.72 -28.46 21.74
CA SER A 76 -13.72 -29.52 21.84
C SER A 76 -13.30 -30.78 21.06
N VAL A 77 -12.76 -30.61 19.86
CA VAL A 77 -12.22 -31.71 19.05
C VAL A 77 -11.06 -32.41 19.75
N MET A 78 -10.18 -31.67 20.44
CA MET A 78 -9.11 -32.26 21.24
C MET A 78 -9.64 -33.12 22.39
N VAL A 79 -10.63 -32.63 23.15
CA VAL A 79 -11.27 -33.40 24.23
C VAL A 79 -11.91 -34.69 23.68
N TYR A 80 -12.59 -34.59 22.54
CA TYR A 80 -13.17 -35.75 21.86
C TYR A 80 -12.09 -36.76 21.40
N GLY A 81 -10.99 -36.27 20.83
CA GLY A 81 -9.83 -37.10 20.47
C GLY A 81 -9.17 -37.76 21.69
N GLY A 82 -9.06 -37.02 22.79
CA GLY A 82 -8.55 -37.52 24.07
C GLY A 82 -9.39 -38.64 24.67
N ARG A 83 -10.72 -38.58 24.55
CA ARG A 83 -11.63 -39.68 24.94
C ARG A 83 -11.33 -40.95 24.14
N LYS A 84 -11.15 -40.81 22.82
CA LYS A 84 -10.84 -41.93 21.95
C LYS A 84 -9.40 -42.45 22.06
N GLU A 85 -8.47 -41.74 22.69
CA GLU A 85 -7.09 -42.26 22.89
C GLU A 85 -7.09 -43.62 23.60
N VAL A 86 -8.00 -43.83 24.55
CA VAL A 86 -8.13 -45.09 25.30
C VAL A 86 -8.57 -46.25 24.40
N ASP A 87 -9.39 -45.96 23.39
CA ASP A 87 -9.96 -46.93 22.44
C ASP A 87 -9.11 -47.12 21.16
N GLY A 88 -7.94 -46.48 21.06
CA GLY A 88 -7.03 -46.57 19.90
C GLY A 88 -6.99 -45.32 19.01
N GLY A 89 -7.53 -44.19 19.46
CA GLY A 89 -7.49 -42.90 18.79
C GLY A 89 -8.70 -42.62 17.89
N LEU A 90 -8.70 -41.45 17.23
CA LEU A 90 -9.82 -41.03 16.37
C LEU A 90 -10.07 -41.99 15.18
N LEU A 91 -8.99 -42.61 14.69
CA LEU A 91 -8.99 -43.60 13.59
C LEU A 91 -9.49 -44.99 14.00
N ALA A 92 -9.70 -45.24 15.30
CA ALA A 92 -10.20 -46.52 15.80
C ALA A 92 -11.61 -46.87 15.28
N CYS A 93 -12.38 -45.86 14.82
CA CYS A 93 -13.66 -46.09 14.15
C CYS A 93 -13.54 -46.92 12.86
N CYS A 94 -12.39 -46.87 12.18
CA CYS A 94 -12.17 -47.57 10.90
C CYS A 94 -11.20 -48.77 11.04
N TYR A 95 -10.31 -48.75 12.02
CA TYR A 95 -9.38 -49.85 12.28
C TYR A 95 -9.43 -50.20 13.76
N LYS A 96 -10.08 -51.32 14.10
CA LYS A 96 -9.96 -51.95 15.43
C LYS A 96 -8.50 -52.38 15.62
N LEU A 97 -7.63 -51.49 16.10
CA LEU A 97 -6.34 -51.90 16.61
C LEU A 97 -6.61 -52.77 17.84
N LYS A 98 -6.30 -54.05 17.70
CA LYS A 98 -6.41 -55.07 18.74
C LYS A 98 -5.71 -54.54 19.99
N SER A 99 -6.49 -54.27 21.03
CA SER A 99 -5.99 -53.82 22.34
C SER A 99 -4.85 -54.75 22.76
N ARG A 100 -3.61 -54.22 22.71
CA ARG A 100 -2.43 -54.94 23.18
C ARG A 100 -2.48 -54.91 24.71
N LYS A 101 -3.23 -55.86 25.27
CA LYS A 101 -3.14 -56.28 26.67
C LYS A 101 -1.73 -56.84 26.90
N ASN A 102 -0.76 -55.99 27.25
CA ASN A 102 0.48 -56.27 28.00
C ASN A 102 1.59 -55.32 27.57
N THR A 103 1.69 -54.18 28.25
CA THR A 103 2.97 -53.59 28.67
C THR A 103 2.68 -52.66 29.85
N ARG A 104 2.81 -53.17 31.07
CA ARG A 104 2.78 -52.40 32.32
C ARG A 104 3.92 -51.37 32.46
N ASN A 105 4.65 -51.06 31.38
CA ASN A 105 5.88 -50.25 31.37
C ASN A 105 5.90 -49.10 30.34
N ASP A 106 4.77 -48.66 29.78
CA ASP A 106 4.73 -47.42 28.99
C ASP A 106 4.70 -46.19 29.91
N HIS A 107 5.77 -46.04 30.69
CA HIS A 107 6.10 -44.82 31.44
C HIS A 107 6.82 -43.77 30.57
N TYR A 108 7.07 -44.08 29.30
CA TYR A 108 7.68 -43.15 28.37
C TYR A 108 6.61 -42.27 27.75
N MET A 109 6.47 -41.07 28.31
CA MET A 109 5.94 -39.89 27.64
C MET A 109 6.55 -39.87 26.23
N GLN A 110 5.79 -40.29 25.20
CA GLN A 110 6.23 -40.28 23.81
C GLN A 110 6.29 -38.82 23.36
N GLN A 111 7.32 -38.12 23.82
CA GLN A 111 7.69 -36.84 23.25
C GLN A 111 8.05 -37.08 21.79
N PRO A 112 7.46 -36.32 20.85
CA PRO A 112 7.79 -36.47 19.43
C PRO A 112 9.31 -36.32 19.24
N TYR A 113 9.88 -37.10 18.33
CA TYR A 113 11.34 -37.19 18.10
C TYR A 113 12.02 -35.82 17.99
N ILE A 114 11.32 -34.87 17.35
CA ILE A 114 11.74 -33.47 17.19
C ILE A 114 11.92 -32.76 18.53
N HIS A 115 11.00 -32.95 19.49
CA HIS A 115 11.08 -32.28 20.79
C HIS A 115 12.29 -32.77 21.59
N ARG A 116 12.56 -34.08 21.53
CA ARG A 116 13.74 -34.67 22.15
C ARG A 116 15.04 -34.19 21.50
N TRP A 117 15.09 -34.12 20.17
CA TRP A 117 16.26 -33.57 19.46
C TRP A 117 16.52 -32.11 19.82
N PHE A 118 15.47 -31.29 19.92
CA PHE A 118 15.58 -29.89 20.34
C PHE A 118 16.12 -29.75 21.77
N GLY A 119 15.62 -30.57 22.70
CA GLY A 119 16.04 -30.53 24.10
C GLY A 119 17.44 -31.11 24.33
N ASP A 120 17.73 -32.28 23.77
CA ASP A 120 18.93 -33.05 24.11
C ASP A 120 20.17 -32.62 23.31
N ILE A 121 20.00 -32.10 22.08
CA ILE A 121 21.12 -31.81 21.17
C ILE A 121 21.21 -30.31 20.88
N TYR A 122 20.13 -29.71 20.39
CA TYR A 122 20.15 -28.33 19.91
C TYR A 122 20.29 -27.30 21.05
N ALA A 123 19.50 -27.44 22.12
CA ALA A 123 19.55 -26.55 23.27
C ALA A 123 20.95 -26.51 23.94
N PRO A 124 21.56 -27.64 24.37
CA PRO A 124 22.86 -27.58 25.02
C PRO A 124 23.97 -27.08 24.08
N PHE A 125 23.86 -27.31 22.78
CA PHE A 125 24.78 -26.76 21.80
C PHE A 125 24.73 -25.22 21.78
N ILE A 126 23.56 -24.61 21.60
CA ILE A 126 23.42 -23.15 21.53
C ILE A 126 23.66 -22.45 22.87
N LEU A 127 23.35 -23.12 23.98
CA LEU A 127 23.54 -22.55 25.31
C LEU A 127 25.00 -22.51 25.76
N ARG A 128 25.95 -23.16 25.05
CA ARG A 128 27.39 -23.02 25.33
C ARG A 128 27.84 -21.57 25.21
N LYS A 129 28.69 -21.14 26.14
CA LYS A 129 29.16 -19.74 26.25
C LYS A 129 29.85 -19.26 24.97
N ASP A 130 30.69 -20.10 24.36
CA ASP A 130 31.39 -19.80 23.11
C ASP A 130 30.40 -19.57 21.95
N ILE A 131 29.41 -20.46 21.82
CA ILE A 131 28.42 -20.41 20.73
C ILE A 131 27.47 -19.23 20.92
N ARG A 132 27.10 -18.89 22.15
CA ARG A 132 26.30 -17.69 22.44
C ARG A 132 27.00 -16.42 21.98
N ILE A 133 28.31 -16.29 22.23
CA ILE A 133 29.10 -15.13 21.80
C ILE A 133 29.19 -15.08 20.28
N ILE A 134 29.48 -16.22 19.63
CA ILE A 134 29.54 -16.30 18.16
C ILE A 134 28.18 -15.94 17.54
N SER A 135 27.08 -16.46 18.08
CA SER A 135 25.72 -16.17 17.62
C SER A 135 25.37 -14.69 17.73
N MET A 136 25.75 -14.03 18.84
CA MET A 136 25.60 -12.58 19.01
C MET A 136 26.37 -11.79 17.95
N ILE A 137 27.61 -12.18 17.65
CA ILE A 137 28.44 -11.52 16.62
C ILE A 137 27.79 -11.67 15.23
N ILE A 138 27.35 -12.89 14.88
CA ILE A 138 26.67 -13.15 13.60
C ILE A 138 25.39 -12.33 13.48
N PHE A 139 24.60 -12.25 14.55
CA PHE A 139 23.38 -11.45 14.57
C PHE A 139 23.66 -9.95 14.37
N LEU A 140 24.72 -9.42 14.99
CA LEU A 140 25.12 -8.02 14.79
C LEU A 140 25.56 -7.74 13.35
N ILE A 141 26.32 -8.65 12.73
CA ILE A 141 26.70 -8.56 11.32
C ILE A 141 25.44 -8.58 10.44
N TYR A 142 24.55 -9.54 10.66
CA TYR A 142 23.29 -9.63 9.92
C TYR A 142 22.44 -8.37 10.06
N ALA A 143 22.29 -7.84 11.27
CA ALA A 143 21.54 -6.62 11.54
C ALA A 143 22.15 -5.41 10.82
N SER A 144 23.48 -5.29 10.80
CA SER A 144 24.16 -4.20 10.08
C SER A 144 23.95 -4.27 8.57
N LEU A 145 23.99 -5.47 7.98
CA LEU A 145 23.71 -5.68 6.56
C LEU A 145 22.24 -5.40 6.23
N ALA A 146 21.31 -5.79 7.11
CA ALA A 146 19.89 -5.49 6.93
C ALA A 146 19.62 -3.98 6.97
N ILE A 147 20.23 -3.25 7.91
CA ILE A 147 20.13 -1.79 7.98
C ILE A 147 20.69 -1.15 6.70
N TYR A 148 21.85 -1.61 6.23
CA TYR A 148 22.42 -1.13 4.97
C TYR A 148 21.48 -1.38 3.78
N GLY A 149 20.88 -2.57 3.72
CA GLY A 149 19.88 -2.92 2.71
C GLY A 149 18.65 -2.02 2.76
N CYS A 150 18.15 -1.71 3.96
CA CYS A 150 17.03 -0.79 4.15
C CYS A 150 17.35 0.65 3.71
N ILE A 151 18.59 1.12 3.87
CA ILE A 151 19.01 2.46 3.43
C ILE A 151 19.15 2.52 1.90
N SER A 152 19.59 1.44 1.27
CA SER A 152 19.82 1.38 -0.17
C SER A 152 18.56 1.09 -1.00
N ILE A 153 17.41 0.85 -0.38
CA ILE A 153 16.18 0.49 -1.11
C ILE A 153 15.61 1.72 -1.84
N SER A 154 15.59 1.69 -3.17
CA SER A 154 14.95 2.71 -3.99
C SER A 154 13.47 2.37 -4.19
N VAL A 155 12.60 3.38 -4.09
CA VAL A 155 11.14 3.21 -4.22
C VAL A 155 10.74 3.22 -5.69
N ASP A 156 10.77 2.06 -6.33
CA ASP A 156 10.32 1.94 -7.72
C ASP A 156 8.94 1.27 -7.82
N ILE A 157 7.91 2.09 -8.02
CA ILE A 157 6.50 1.70 -8.25
C ILE A 157 6.25 1.63 -9.77
N SER A 158 7.20 1.10 -10.54
CA SER A 158 7.00 0.98 -11.98
C SER A 158 5.85 0.01 -12.30
N PRO A 159 4.92 0.38 -13.21
CA PRO A 159 3.81 -0.47 -13.62
C PRO A 159 4.29 -1.82 -14.19
N ARG A 160 5.54 -1.86 -14.67
CA ARG A 160 6.25 -3.06 -15.12
C ARG A 160 6.25 -4.20 -14.09
N LYS A 161 6.27 -3.90 -12.79
CA LYS A 161 6.28 -4.92 -11.74
C LYS A 161 4.92 -5.59 -11.49
N TYR A 162 3.83 -4.92 -11.86
CA TYR A 162 2.48 -5.44 -11.66
C TYR A 162 2.00 -6.28 -12.84
N ILE A 163 2.66 -6.15 -13.99
CA ILE A 163 2.24 -6.78 -15.24
C ILE A 163 3.07 -8.04 -15.44
N ARG A 164 2.40 -9.15 -15.74
CA ARG A 164 3.05 -10.42 -16.08
C ARG A 164 4.09 -10.23 -17.18
N ASP A 165 5.26 -10.83 -17.02
CA ASP A 165 6.41 -10.65 -17.93
C ASP A 165 6.07 -10.99 -19.39
N ASP A 166 5.25 -12.01 -19.63
CA ASP A 166 4.81 -12.43 -20.98
C ASP A 166 3.64 -11.61 -21.54
N SER A 167 3.22 -10.55 -20.87
CA SER A 167 2.10 -9.74 -21.35
C SER A 167 2.50 -8.97 -22.62
N PRO A 168 1.65 -8.94 -23.67
CA PRO A 168 1.93 -8.19 -24.90
C PRO A 168 2.11 -6.68 -24.67
N ILE A 169 1.69 -6.16 -23.50
CA ILE A 169 1.86 -4.76 -23.12
C ILE A 169 3.25 -4.44 -22.55
N GLN A 170 4.02 -5.44 -22.10
CA GLN A 170 5.36 -5.20 -21.52
C GLN A 170 6.33 -4.53 -22.52
N PRO A 171 6.46 -5.02 -23.77
CA PRO A 171 7.28 -4.33 -24.77
C PRO A 171 6.84 -2.89 -25.02
N PHE A 172 5.52 -2.65 -25.05
CA PHE A 172 4.98 -1.31 -25.21
C PHE A 172 5.37 -0.38 -24.06
N ILE A 173 5.24 -0.83 -22.80
CA ILE A 173 5.62 -0.04 -21.63
C ILE A 173 7.12 0.23 -21.61
N ASN A 174 7.95 -0.77 -21.94
CA ASN A 174 9.39 -0.59 -22.03
C ASN A 174 9.78 0.43 -23.10
N LEU A 175 9.14 0.40 -24.27
CA LEU A 175 9.35 1.40 -25.32
C LEU A 175 8.85 2.78 -24.90
N ALA A 176 7.69 2.86 -24.25
CA ALA A 176 7.14 4.11 -23.75
C ALA A 176 8.05 4.74 -22.69
N ASP A 177 8.53 3.97 -21.70
CA ASP A 177 9.46 4.46 -20.68
C ASP A 177 10.79 4.92 -21.29
N LYS A 178 11.26 4.23 -22.32
CA LYS A 178 12.53 4.56 -22.97
C LYS A 178 12.44 5.79 -23.89
N TYR A 179 11.35 5.94 -24.64
CA TYR A 179 11.27 6.94 -25.71
C TYR A 179 10.22 8.03 -25.49
N ILE A 180 9.09 7.72 -24.85
CA ILE A 180 8.00 8.69 -24.69
C ILE A 180 8.21 9.49 -23.41
N TRP A 181 8.28 8.80 -22.27
CA TRP A 181 8.35 9.47 -20.97
C TRP A 181 9.74 10.07 -20.67
N ALA A 182 10.79 9.55 -21.30
CA ALA A 182 12.13 10.13 -21.22
C ALA A 182 12.24 11.45 -22.02
N ASP A 183 11.48 11.58 -23.11
CA ASP A 183 11.56 12.73 -24.01
C ASP A 183 10.69 13.88 -23.50
N ASN A 184 9.38 13.66 -23.34
CA ASN A 184 8.45 14.70 -22.91
C ASN A 184 7.23 14.13 -22.18
N VAL A 185 6.97 14.66 -20.99
CA VAL A 185 5.69 14.50 -20.28
C VAL A 185 5.03 15.86 -20.18
N MET A 186 3.77 15.95 -20.61
CA MET A 186 2.99 17.19 -20.61
C MET A 186 1.84 17.11 -19.58
N PRO A 187 2.11 17.36 -18.28
CA PRO A 187 1.06 17.46 -17.28
C PRO A 187 0.08 18.59 -17.57
N VAL A 188 -1.19 18.34 -17.23
CA VAL A 188 -2.28 19.32 -17.31
C VAL A 188 -2.52 19.91 -15.93
N PHE A 189 -2.24 21.20 -15.78
CA PHE A 189 -2.48 21.94 -14.55
C PHE A 189 -3.89 22.51 -14.57
N HIS A 190 -4.73 22.03 -13.65
CA HIS A 190 -6.10 22.51 -13.49
C HIS A 190 -6.19 23.61 -12.43
N VAL A 191 -6.58 24.81 -12.84
CA VAL A 191 -6.83 25.94 -11.95
C VAL A 191 -8.32 26.02 -11.66
N MET A 192 -8.68 25.64 -10.43
CA MET A 192 -10.04 25.75 -9.90
C MET A 192 -10.22 27.15 -9.27
N ASN A 193 -11.32 27.83 -9.60
CA ASN A 193 -11.63 29.19 -9.12
C ASN A 193 -10.52 30.22 -9.44
N PRO A 194 -10.38 30.61 -10.71
CA PRO A 194 -9.35 31.57 -11.11
C PRO A 194 -9.63 32.98 -10.57
N PRO A 195 -8.58 33.79 -10.36
CA PRO A 195 -8.74 35.18 -9.94
C PRO A 195 -9.31 36.03 -11.08
N ASP A 196 -9.81 37.23 -10.73
CA ASP A 196 -10.31 38.18 -11.72
C ASP A 196 -9.16 38.75 -12.56
N PHE A 197 -9.06 38.28 -13.81
CA PHE A 197 -8.03 38.66 -14.77
C PHE A 197 -8.24 40.05 -15.38
N ARG A 198 -9.29 40.82 -15.02
CA ARG A 198 -9.37 42.26 -15.33
C ARG A 198 -8.22 43.01 -14.66
N THR A 199 -7.81 42.56 -13.47
CA THR A 199 -6.77 43.20 -12.67
C THR A 199 -5.37 42.79 -13.13
N VAL A 200 -4.48 43.77 -13.33
CA VAL A 200 -3.08 43.54 -13.74
C VAL A 200 -2.33 42.66 -12.74
N GLN A 201 -2.55 42.87 -11.44
CA GLN A 201 -1.92 42.09 -10.36
C GLN A 201 -2.30 40.60 -10.41
N ALA A 202 -3.56 40.28 -10.74
CA ALA A 202 -4.01 38.90 -10.86
C ALA A 202 -3.35 38.18 -12.04
N ARG A 203 -3.21 38.87 -13.19
CA ARG A 203 -2.48 38.36 -14.35
C ARG A 203 -0.99 38.18 -14.05
N ALA A 204 -0.37 39.15 -13.37
CA ALA A 204 1.03 39.06 -12.96
C ALA A 204 1.29 37.87 -12.03
N ARG A 205 0.42 37.64 -11.04
CA ARG A 205 0.53 36.49 -10.14
C ARG A 205 0.38 35.15 -10.87
N MET A 206 -0.53 35.08 -11.85
CA MET A 206 -0.69 33.87 -12.67
C MET A 206 0.56 33.62 -13.53
N ASN A 207 1.10 34.67 -14.15
CA ASN A 207 2.33 34.58 -14.92
C ASN A 207 3.54 34.19 -14.05
N GLU A 208 3.61 34.66 -12.81
CA GLU A 208 4.66 34.26 -11.85
C GLU A 208 4.57 32.76 -11.52
N LEU A 209 3.35 32.24 -11.29
CA LEU A 209 3.15 30.81 -11.06
C LEU A 209 3.63 29.97 -12.25
N ILE A 210 3.24 30.37 -13.46
CA ILE A 210 3.66 29.68 -14.68
C ILE A 210 5.18 29.80 -14.87
N TYR A 211 5.76 30.98 -14.67
CA TYR A 211 7.20 31.18 -14.74
C TYR A 211 7.96 30.27 -13.78
N ARG A 212 7.46 30.07 -12.57
CA ARG A 212 8.05 29.13 -11.60
C ARG A 212 7.99 27.69 -12.11
N LEU A 213 6.87 27.26 -12.69
CA LEU A 213 6.72 25.92 -13.30
C LEU A 213 7.59 25.74 -14.56
N GLU A 214 7.86 26.81 -15.29
CA GLU A 214 8.76 26.79 -16.44
C GLU A 214 10.24 26.71 -16.03
N HIS A 215 10.57 27.05 -14.79
CA HIS A 215 11.94 27.04 -14.26
C HIS A 215 12.17 25.99 -13.17
N THR A 216 11.21 25.10 -12.94
CA THR A 216 11.43 23.92 -12.10
C THR A 216 12.43 22.98 -12.76
N THR A 217 13.09 22.16 -11.95
CA THR A 217 13.97 21.11 -12.45
C THR A 217 13.23 20.22 -13.44
N TYR A 218 13.89 19.85 -14.53
CA TYR A 218 13.34 19.05 -15.62
C TYR A 218 12.28 19.74 -16.50
N SER A 219 11.97 21.03 -16.29
CA SER A 219 11.07 21.77 -17.17
C SER A 219 11.70 22.07 -18.53
N ILE A 220 10.95 21.88 -19.63
CA ILE A 220 11.39 22.31 -20.97
C ILE A 220 11.38 23.84 -21.09
N GLY A 221 10.62 24.51 -20.21
CA GLY A 221 10.46 25.96 -20.19
C GLY A 221 9.35 26.46 -21.10
N ARG A 222 9.30 27.79 -21.26
CA ARG A 222 8.18 28.54 -21.84
C ARG A 222 7.74 28.10 -23.24
N VAL A 223 8.65 27.57 -24.05
CA VAL A 223 8.33 27.11 -25.42
C VAL A 223 7.34 25.94 -25.40
N SER A 224 7.31 25.18 -24.30
CA SER A 224 6.41 24.04 -24.14
C SER A 224 5.09 24.38 -23.44
N THR A 225 4.92 25.63 -23.00
CA THR A 225 3.78 26.03 -22.18
C THR A 225 2.64 26.54 -23.05
N ASN A 226 1.54 25.77 -23.08
CA ASN A 226 0.31 26.15 -23.77
C ASN A 226 -0.66 26.80 -22.78
N PHE A 227 -0.81 28.13 -22.87
CA PHE A 227 -1.63 28.90 -21.96
C PHE A 227 -2.58 29.88 -22.67
N TRP A 228 -3.87 29.59 -22.60
CA TRP A 228 -4.93 30.33 -23.30
C TRP A 228 -4.96 31.84 -22.98
N LEU A 229 -4.59 32.23 -21.76
CA LEU A 229 -4.68 33.63 -21.30
C LEU A 229 -3.68 34.53 -22.04
N TRP A 230 -2.53 34.01 -22.46
CA TRP A 230 -1.56 34.78 -23.24
C TRP A 230 -2.07 35.03 -24.66
N GLU A 231 -2.57 33.98 -25.31
CA GLU A 231 -3.17 34.09 -26.65
C GLU A 231 -4.42 34.98 -26.63
N TYR A 232 -5.24 34.88 -25.58
CA TYR A 232 -6.40 35.75 -25.44
C TYR A 232 -6.01 37.22 -25.23
N GLN A 233 -4.99 37.51 -24.42
CA GLN A 233 -4.47 38.88 -24.28
C GLN A 233 -3.92 39.41 -25.61
N ARG A 234 -3.25 38.56 -26.39
CA ARG A 234 -2.76 38.91 -27.72
C ARG A 234 -3.91 39.25 -28.66
N PHE A 235 -4.94 38.41 -28.71
CA PHE A 235 -6.17 38.65 -29.48
C PHE A 235 -6.86 39.97 -29.09
N LEU A 236 -6.96 40.27 -27.79
CA LEU A 236 -7.57 41.52 -27.33
C LEU A 236 -6.76 42.76 -27.74
N ASN A 237 -5.43 42.66 -27.88
CA ASN A 237 -4.59 43.79 -28.28
C ASN A 237 -4.80 44.23 -29.74
N ASP A 238 -5.36 43.36 -30.58
CA ASP A 238 -5.64 43.68 -31.99
C ASP A 238 -6.83 44.65 -32.14
N PHE A 239 -7.60 44.87 -31.06
CA PHE A 239 -8.73 45.79 -31.05
C PHE A 239 -8.36 47.10 -30.33
N PRO A 240 -8.31 48.25 -31.03
CA PRO A 240 -7.79 49.50 -30.47
C PRO A 240 -8.65 50.12 -29.35
N ASN A 241 -9.91 49.67 -29.18
CA ASN A 241 -10.87 50.25 -28.24
C ASN A 241 -11.11 49.39 -26.99
N ILE A 242 -10.29 48.37 -26.73
CA ILE A 242 -10.51 47.45 -25.61
C ILE A 242 -9.91 48.00 -24.32
N ASN A 243 -10.76 48.19 -23.31
CA ASN A 243 -10.31 48.42 -21.94
C ASN A 243 -10.34 47.11 -21.15
N TYR A 244 -9.16 46.61 -20.79
CA TYR A 244 -8.98 45.38 -19.99
C TYR A 244 -9.81 45.35 -18.70
N THR A 245 -10.09 46.49 -18.06
CA THR A 245 -10.85 46.49 -16.79
C THR A 245 -12.35 46.32 -16.99
N LYS A 246 -12.88 46.49 -18.20
CA LYS A 246 -14.32 46.39 -18.49
C LYS A 246 -14.65 45.29 -19.49
N ASN A 247 -13.83 45.16 -20.53
CA ASN A 247 -14.15 44.38 -21.72
C ASN A 247 -13.49 42.98 -21.71
N PHE A 248 -12.64 42.68 -20.72
CA PHE A 248 -11.88 41.42 -20.70
C PHE A 248 -12.77 40.17 -20.66
N TYR A 249 -13.88 40.21 -19.94
CA TYR A 249 -14.86 39.11 -19.86
C TYR A 249 -16.10 39.35 -20.72
N GLU A 250 -16.02 40.23 -21.72
CA GLU A 250 -17.14 40.43 -22.62
C GLU A 250 -17.33 39.17 -23.46
N LYS A 251 -18.55 38.61 -23.41
CA LYS A 251 -18.89 37.32 -24.02
C LYS A 251 -18.58 37.30 -25.52
N LYS A 252 -18.76 38.44 -26.20
CA LYS A 252 -18.43 38.59 -27.62
C LYS A 252 -16.98 38.23 -27.91
N TYR A 253 -16.02 38.90 -27.25
CA TYR A 253 -14.60 38.64 -27.49
C TYR A 253 -14.16 37.24 -27.06
N LEU A 254 -14.74 36.69 -25.98
CA LEU A 254 -14.45 35.32 -25.57
C LEU A 254 -14.94 34.30 -26.61
N ILE A 255 -16.17 34.45 -27.11
CA ILE A 255 -16.72 33.56 -28.14
C ILE A 255 -15.89 33.70 -29.43
N ASP A 256 -15.66 34.92 -29.90
CA ASP A 256 -14.87 35.20 -31.10
C ASP A 256 -13.46 34.58 -30.98
N PHE A 257 -12.82 34.68 -29.81
CA PHE A 257 -11.52 34.04 -29.55
C PHE A 257 -11.59 32.51 -29.63
N PHE A 258 -12.57 31.88 -28.98
CA PHE A 258 -12.66 30.42 -29.00
C PHE A 258 -13.14 29.82 -30.32
N ASP A 259 -13.78 30.62 -31.17
CA ASP A 259 -14.22 30.21 -32.52
C ASP A 259 -13.10 30.35 -33.57
N GLN A 260 -12.00 31.07 -33.28
CA GLN A 260 -10.82 31.08 -34.14
C GLN A 260 -10.18 29.69 -34.21
N SER A 261 -9.76 29.27 -35.41
CA SER A 261 -9.12 27.96 -35.66
C SER A 261 -7.95 27.68 -34.73
N ASP A 262 -7.12 28.70 -34.49
CA ASP A 262 -5.85 28.54 -33.77
C ASP A 262 -6.06 28.45 -32.24
N SER A 263 -7.18 28.98 -31.76
CA SER A 263 -7.54 29.08 -30.34
C SER A 263 -8.60 28.05 -29.93
N GLN A 264 -9.20 27.34 -30.89
CA GLN A 264 -10.23 26.35 -30.65
C GLN A 264 -9.77 25.25 -29.69
N GLN A 265 -8.48 24.89 -29.72
CA GLN A 265 -7.88 23.92 -28.79
C GLN A 265 -8.09 24.30 -27.31
N TYR A 266 -8.13 25.60 -26.97
CA TYR A 266 -8.31 26.06 -25.60
C TYR A 266 -9.75 25.92 -25.10
N ARG A 267 -10.73 25.78 -26.00
CA ARG A 267 -12.15 25.73 -25.63
C ARG A 267 -12.47 24.56 -24.71
N ALA A 268 -11.80 23.42 -24.89
CA ALA A 268 -11.93 22.23 -24.05
C ALA A 268 -11.32 22.43 -22.65
N TYR A 269 -10.32 23.30 -22.53
CA TYR A 269 -9.61 23.55 -21.28
C TYR A 269 -10.22 24.67 -20.45
N VAL A 270 -11.07 25.53 -21.01
CA VAL A 270 -11.67 26.67 -20.30
C VAL A 270 -13.17 26.44 -20.04
N LYS A 271 -13.56 26.40 -18.77
CA LYS A 271 -14.96 26.27 -18.34
C LYS A 271 -15.54 27.64 -17.98
N MET A 272 -16.57 28.05 -18.72
CA MET A 272 -17.29 29.31 -18.51
C MET A 272 -18.66 29.06 -17.84
N LYS A 273 -19.06 29.95 -16.94
CA LYS A 273 -20.39 30.00 -16.29
C LYS A 273 -21.38 30.65 -17.24
N SER A 274 -22.51 29.99 -17.50
CA SER A 274 -23.57 30.49 -18.39
C SER A 274 -24.35 31.67 -17.78
N ASN A 275 -24.59 31.65 -16.47
CA ASN A 275 -25.48 32.59 -15.75
C ASN A 275 -24.82 33.91 -15.30
N VAL A 276 -23.70 34.30 -15.90
CA VAL A 276 -22.99 35.53 -15.51
C VAL A 276 -23.36 36.67 -16.47
N THR A 277 -23.55 37.88 -15.91
CA THR A 277 -23.76 39.12 -16.66
C THR A 277 -22.59 39.40 -17.60
N ASN A 278 -22.85 39.99 -18.77
CA ASN A 278 -21.80 40.25 -19.74
C ASN A 278 -20.74 41.22 -19.16
N GLY A 279 -19.45 40.90 -19.29
CA GLY A 279 -18.34 41.69 -18.74
C GLY A 279 -17.94 41.36 -17.29
N GLU A 280 -18.72 40.54 -16.58
CA GLU A 280 -18.35 40.00 -15.26
C GLU A 280 -17.55 38.70 -15.38
N PRO A 281 -16.70 38.35 -14.38
CA PRO A 281 -15.82 37.19 -14.43
C PRO A 281 -16.61 35.90 -14.60
N CYS A 282 -16.59 35.38 -15.82
CA CYS A 282 -17.38 34.23 -16.23
C CYS A 282 -16.59 32.92 -16.22
N ILE A 283 -15.27 32.94 -16.01
CA ILE A 283 -14.43 31.72 -16.04
C ILE A 283 -14.51 31.02 -14.67
N ALA A 284 -15.01 29.79 -14.64
CA ALA A 284 -15.12 28.97 -13.43
C ALA A 284 -13.84 28.19 -13.13
N ALA A 285 -13.23 27.65 -14.16
CA ALA A 285 -12.00 26.87 -14.09
C ALA A 285 -11.32 26.88 -15.45
N PHE A 286 -10.02 26.72 -15.47
CA PHE A 286 -9.30 26.46 -16.71
C PHE A 286 -8.16 25.47 -16.47
N ALA A 287 -7.65 24.89 -17.55
CA ALA A 287 -6.43 24.11 -17.55
C ALA A 287 -5.38 24.71 -18.47
N PHE A 288 -4.12 24.46 -18.16
CA PHE A 288 -2.97 24.77 -19.01
C PHE A 288 -1.97 23.63 -18.96
N GLN A 289 -1.06 23.59 -19.93
CA GLN A 289 -0.09 22.52 -20.07
C GLN A 289 1.32 23.11 -20.10
N THR A 290 2.28 22.42 -19.49
CA THR A 290 3.71 22.68 -19.67
C THR A 290 4.45 21.36 -19.65
N SER A 291 5.52 21.25 -20.43
CA SER A 291 6.25 19.98 -20.58
C SER A 291 7.48 19.89 -19.71
N PHE A 292 7.80 18.65 -19.34
CA PHE A 292 8.98 18.26 -18.60
C PHE A 292 9.75 17.16 -19.34
N TYR A 293 11.08 17.17 -19.26
CA TYR A 293 11.99 16.22 -19.92
C TYR A 293 12.72 15.34 -18.91
N GLY A 294 13.22 14.18 -19.33
CA GLY A 294 14.12 13.37 -18.49
C GLY A 294 13.46 12.70 -17.29
N LEU A 295 12.15 12.45 -17.36
CA LEU A 295 11.35 11.73 -16.36
C LEU A 295 11.42 10.20 -16.59
N ASP A 296 12.65 9.71 -16.77
CA ASP A 296 12.98 8.31 -17.09
C ASP A 296 12.88 7.36 -15.89
N SER A 297 13.01 7.89 -14.65
CA SER A 297 12.79 7.14 -13.42
C SER A 297 11.59 7.68 -12.63
N TRP A 298 10.88 6.77 -11.95
CA TRP A 298 9.73 7.13 -11.12
C TRP A 298 10.11 8.04 -9.95
N ASP A 299 11.30 7.88 -9.40
CA ASP A 299 11.84 8.75 -8.35
C ASP A 299 11.88 10.22 -8.80
N LYS A 300 12.26 10.48 -10.07
CA LYS A 300 12.31 11.85 -10.62
C LYS A 300 10.91 12.44 -10.82
N ARG A 301 9.93 11.61 -11.16
CA ARG A 301 8.51 12.01 -11.33
C ARG A 301 7.83 12.41 -10.04
N HIS A 302 8.34 11.96 -8.88
CA HIS A 302 7.80 12.36 -7.58
C HIS A 302 8.31 13.74 -7.11
N VAL A 303 9.42 14.22 -7.67
CA VAL A 303 10.07 15.48 -7.25
C VAL A 303 9.71 16.65 -8.19
N SER A 304 9.34 16.35 -9.43
CA SER A 304 8.84 17.31 -10.43
C SER A 304 7.39 17.72 -10.19
#